data_AF-A0A5C7IEM5-F1
#
_entry.id   AF-A0A5C7IEM5-F1
#
_cell.length_a   1.000
_cell.length_b   1.000
_cell.length_c   1.000
_cell.angle_alpha   90.00
_cell.angle_beta   90.00
_cell.angle_gamma   90.00
#
_symmetry.space_group_name_H-M   'P 1'
#
loop_
_entity.id
_entity.type
_entity.pdbx_description
1 polymer ?
#
loop_
_entity_poly.entity_id
_entity_poly.type
_entity_poly.pdbx_seq_one_letter_code
_entity_poly.pdbx_strand_id
1 'polypeptide(L)'
;MSSLEDLGFERLLMLLFPLGSERWEENKMAANRVLAMLLVGIWLIALVLVGGKTMAFPICNIDSTEMMNQCLPAVSGKSPKPPSKQCCAVVRKAKLPCLCGYKNVLPALGIQPKLALALPKKCGLATPPECNF
;
A
#
# COMPACT_ATOMS: atom_id res chain seq x y z
N MET A 1 29.92 -7.79 3.54
CA MET A 1 28.74 -8.66 3.77
C MET A 1 28.05 -8.82 2.42
N SER A 2 28.60 -9.66 1.53
CA SER A 2 28.15 -9.75 0.12
C SER A 2 28.80 -10.94 -0.61
N SER A 3 29.05 -12.07 0.07
CA SER A 3 29.70 -13.25 -0.54
C SER A 3 29.13 -14.60 -0.10
N LEU A 4 27.97 -14.64 0.56
CA LEU A 4 27.36 -15.90 1.04
C LEU A 4 26.00 -16.23 0.38
N GLU A 5 25.45 -15.35 -0.47
CA GLU A 5 24.16 -15.58 -1.17
C GLU A 5 24.32 -16.16 -2.60
N ASP A 6 25.51 -16.10 -3.22
CA ASP A 6 25.74 -16.56 -4.59
C ASP A 6 25.70 -18.09 -4.77
N LEU A 7 26.05 -18.88 -3.75
CA LEU A 7 26.09 -20.35 -3.88
C LEU A 7 24.69 -21.01 -3.88
N GLY A 8 23.63 -20.30 -3.49
CA GLY A 8 22.27 -20.83 -3.43
C GLY A 8 21.56 -20.81 -4.79
N PHE A 9 21.88 -19.83 -5.64
CA PHE A 9 21.16 -19.58 -6.88
C PHE A 9 21.51 -20.61 -7.98
N GLU A 10 22.78 -21.00 -8.10
CA GLU A 10 23.21 -22.05 -9.04
C GLU A 10 22.62 -23.43 -8.72
N ARG A 11 22.52 -23.78 -7.43
CA ARG A 11 21.85 -25.03 -7.01
C ARG A 11 20.35 -25.01 -7.28
N LEU A 12 19.72 -23.85 -7.17
CA LEU A 12 18.29 -23.69 -7.49
C LEU A 12 18.06 -23.78 -9.01
N LEU A 13 18.99 -23.27 -9.82
CA LEU A 13 18.93 -23.38 -11.28
C LEU A 13 19.01 -24.85 -11.74
N MET A 14 19.87 -25.66 -11.10
CA MET A 14 19.96 -27.10 -11.38
C MET A 14 18.72 -27.90 -10.95
N LEU A 15 17.95 -27.43 -9.96
CA LEU A 15 16.69 -28.07 -9.55
C LEU A 15 15.49 -27.69 -10.44
N LEU A 16 15.58 -26.60 -11.21
CA LEU A 16 14.53 -26.12 -12.11
C LEU A 16 14.63 -26.68 -13.53
N PHE A 17 15.75 -27.28 -13.91
CA PHE A 17 15.96 -27.86 -15.24
C PHE A 17 16.23 -29.37 -15.14
N PRO A 18 15.20 -30.23 -15.10
CA PRO A 18 15.42 -31.63 -15.41
C PRO A 18 15.70 -31.72 -16.92
N LEU A 19 16.96 -31.99 -17.28
CA LEU A 19 17.33 -32.56 -18.56
C LEU A 19 16.54 -33.87 -18.73
N GLY A 20 15.44 -33.81 -19.47
CA GLY A 20 14.57 -34.96 -19.78
C GLY A 20 14.00 -34.84 -21.18
N SER A 21 14.83 -35.12 -22.18
CA SER A 21 14.57 -34.91 -23.61
C SER A 21 13.74 -36.01 -24.30
N GLU A 22 13.16 -37.01 -23.61
CA GLU A 22 12.67 -38.22 -24.30
C GLU A 22 11.25 -38.71 -23.94
N ARG A 23 10.29 -37.81 -23.66
CA ARG A 23 8.87 -38.22 -23.49
C ARG A 23 7.86 -37.18 -24.00
N TRP A 24 8.02 -36.73 -25.25
CA TRP A 24 7.27 -35.61 -25.83
C TRP A 24 6.01 -35.96 -26.66
N GLU A 25 5.60 -37.22 -26.83
CA GLU A 25 4.45 -37.55 -27.72
C GLU A 25 3.12 -37.92 -27.04
N GLU A 26 3.08 -38.37 -25.78
CA GLU A 26 1.83 -38.83 -25.14
C GLU A 26 1.06 -37.74 -24.36
N ASN A 27 1.68 -36.58 -24.11
CA ASN A 27 1.20 -35.62 -23.11
C ASN A 27 0.59 -34.32 -23.66
N LYS A 28 0.07 -34.25 -24.89
CA LYS A 28 -0.47 -32.98 -25.44
C LYS A 28 -1.57 -32.33 -24.56
N MET A 29 -2.39 -33.13 -23.87
CA MET A 29 -3.44 -32.62 -22.96
C MET A 29 -2.92 -32.28 -21.55
N ALA A 30 -1.96 -33.03 -21.02
CA ALA A 30 -1.33 -32.77 -19.73
C ALA A 30 -0.33 -31.60 -19.82
N ALA A 31 0.39 -31.48 -20.93
CA ALA A 31 1.34 -30.40 -21.21
C ALA A 31 0.64 -29.04 -21.25
N ASN A 32 -0.58 -28.93 -21.80
CA ASN A 32 -1.29 -27.66 -21.81
C ASN A 32 -1.75 -27.24 -20.39
N ARG A 33 -2.15 -28.22 -19.56
CA ARG A 33 -2.48 -27.98 -18.15
C ARG A 33 -1.26 -27.65 -17.31
N VAL A 34 -0.16 -28.38 -17.51
CA VAL A 34 1.12 -28.15 -16.82
C VAL A 34 1.75 -26.83 -17.26
N LEU A 35 1.72 -26.50 -18.54
CA LEU A 35 2.15 -25.21 -19.07
C LEU A 35 1.30 -24.07 -18.50
N ALA A 36 -0.03 -24.22 -18.45
CA ALA A 36 -0.91 -23.25 -17.80
C ALA A 36 -0.60 -23.09 -16.31
N MET A 37 -0.36 -24.19 -15.59
CA MET A 37 0.04 -24.15 -14.17
C MET A 37 1.38 -23.46 -13.96
N LEU A 38 2.38 -23.71 -14.83
CA LEU A 38 3.67 -23.04 -14.79
C LEU A 38 3.56 -21.54 -15.10
N LEU A 39 2.79 -21.16 -16.11
CA LEU A 39 2.56 -19.75 -16.46
C LEU A 39 1.85 -19.00 -15.34
N VAL A 40 0.84 -19.60 -14.71
CA VAL A 40 0.14 -19.01 -13.54
C VAL A 40 1.11 -18.90 -12.35
N GLY A 41 1.91 -19.92 -12.08
CA GLY A 41 2.91 -19.89 -11.02
C GLY A 41 3.95 -18.78 -11.22
N ILE A 42 4.51 -18.66 -12.44
CA ILE A 42 5.45 -17.60 -12.81
C ILE A 42 4.80 -16.22 -12.68
N TRP A 43 3.53 -16.06 -13.10
CA TRP A 43 2.80 -14.80 -13.00
C TRP A 43 2.53 -14.39 -11.54
N LEU A 44 2.17 -15.34 -10.68
CA LEU A 44 1.98 -15.09 -9.24
C LEU A 44 3.31 -14.73 -8.54
N ILE A 45 4.40 -15.41 -8.89
CA ILE A 45 5.74 -15.10 -8.38
C ILE A 45 6.17 -13.70 -8.86
N ALA A 46 5.92 -13.36 -10.13
CA ALA A 46 6.19 -12.02 -10.66
C ALA A 46 5.39 -10.93 -9.94
N LEU A 47 4.12 -11.18 -9.57
CA LEU A 47 3.33 -10.25 -8.76
C LEU A 47 3.90 -10.01 -7.36
N VAL A 48 4.51 -11.03 -6.74
CA VAL A 48 5.15 -10.91 -5.43
C VAL A 48 6.50 -10.19 -5.53
N LEU A 49 7.28 -10.47 -6.59
CA LEU A 49 8.61 -9.88 -6.82
C LEU A 49 8.54 -8.43 -7.29
N VAL A 50 7.52 -8.06 -8.06
CA VAL A 50 7.14 -6.66 -8.32
C VAL A 50 6.44 -6.18 -7.06
N GLY A 51 7.21 -6.04 -5.97
CA GLY A 51 6.74 -5.73 -4.62
C GLY A 51 5.60 -4.75 -4.71
N GLY A 52 4.41 -5.22 -4.32
CA GLY A 52 3.14 -4.57 -4.60
C GLY A 52 3.27 -3.09 -4.30
N LYS A 53 3.43 -2.28 -5.35
CA LYS A 53 3.29 -0.84 -5.22
C LYS A 53 1.82 -0.67 -4.89
N THR A 54 1.51 -0.60 -3.60
CA THR A 54 0.21 -0.16 -3.12
C THR A 54 0.01 1.17 -3.80
N MET A 55 -0.82 1.17 -4.84
CA MET A 55 -1.21 2.38 -5.54
C MET A 55 -1.91 3.18 -4.46
N ALA A 56 -1.19 4.14 -3.85
CA ALA A 56 -1.76 5.03 -2.87
C ALA A 56 -2.81 5.81 -3.64
N PHE A 57 -4.05 5.35 -3.56
CA PHE A 57 -5.15 6.01 -4.23
C PHE A 57 -5.24 7.39 -3.55
N PRO A 58 -5.13 8.50 -4.30
CA PRO A 58 -5.17 9.82 -3.69
C PRO A 58 -6.55 10.05 -3.11
N ILE A 59 -6.73 9.76 -1.83
CA ILE A 59 -7.98 10.00 -1.13
C ILE A 59 -8.08 11.51 -0.94
N CYS A 60 -9.10 12.16 -1.49
CA CYS A 60 -9.32 13.59 -1.29
C CYS A 60 -8.10 14.48 -1.65
N ASN A 61 -7.36 14.12 -2.71
CA ASN A 61 -6.18 14.83 -3.21
C ASN A 61 -4.98 14.83 -2.24
N ILE A 62 -4.86 13.80 -1.40
CA ILE A 62 -3.71 13.57 -0.55
C ILE A 62 -3.24 12.12 -0.67
N ASP A 63 -1.94 11.95 -0.64
CA ASP A 63 -1.33 10.64 -0.51
C ASP A 63 -1.62 10.12 0.91
N SER A 64 -2.32 8.99 1.00
CA SER A 64 -2.74 8.39 2.27
C SER A 64 -1.55 8.10 3.18
N THR A 65 -0.39 7.79 2.61
CA THR A 65 0.84 7.49 3.33
C THR A 65 1.43 8.75 3.96
N GLU A 66 1.46 9.88 3.25
CA GLU A 66 1.90 11.16 3.85
C GLU A 66 0.96 11.61 4.97
N MET A 67 -0.36 11.49 4.75
CA MET A 67 -1.34 11.89 5.77
C MET A 67 -1.19 11.04 7.04
N MET A 68 -1.05 9.72 6.91
CA MET A 68 -0.85 8.84 8.07
C MET A 68 0.51 9.05 8.73
N ASN A 69 1.60 9.24 7.98
CA ASN A 69 2.91 9.39 8.60
C ASN A 69 3.09 10.75 9.30
N GLN A 70 2.58 11.82 8.71
CA GLN A 70 2.83 13.18 9.19
C GLN A 70 1.75 13.71 10.13
N CYS A 71 0.49 13.34 9.92
CA CYS A 71 -0.65 13.93 10.64
C CYS A 71 -1.28 13.02 11.70
N LEU A 72 -1.11 11.69 11.63
CA LEU A 72 -1.66 10.75 12.61
C LEU A 72 -1.38 11.12 14.08
N PRO A 73 -0.15 11.54 14.49
CA PRO A 73 0.10 11.92 15.89
C PRO A 73 -0.65 13.19 16.36
N ALA A 74 -1.18 13.99 15.44
CA ALA A 74 -1.98 15.17 15.74
C ALA A 74 -3.49 14.89 15.76
N VAL A 75 -3.93 13.75 15.20
CA VAL A 75 -5.34 13.36 15.05
C VAL A 75 -5.72 12.04 15.73
N SER A 76 -4.76 11.41 16.42
CA SER A 76 -4.94 10.16 17.14
C SER A 76 -4.38 10.25 18.57
N GLY A 77 -4.79 9.33 19.44
CA GLY A 77 -4.33 9.22 20.83
C GLY A 77 -5.04 10.16 21.83
N LYS A 78 -4.77 9.93 23.13
CA LYS A 78 -5.39 10.67 24.25
C LYS A 78 -4.84 12.09 24.43
N SER A 79 -3.57 12.32 24.06
CA SER A 79 -2.91 13.63 24.07
C SER A 79 -2.29 13.92 22.69
N PRO A 80 -3.06 14.51 21.76
CA PRO A 80 -2.57 14.80 20.42
C PRO A 80 -1.45 15.85 20.47
N LYS A 81 -0.34 15.57 19.79
CA LYS A 81 0.75 16.53 19.63
C LYS A 81 0.34 17.67 18.69
N PRO A 82 0.93 18.88 18.82
CA PRO A 82 0.72 19.92 17.83
C PRO A 82 1.15 19.45 16.43
N PRO A 83 0.42 19.85 15.37
CA PRO A 83 0.73 19.42 14.01
C PRO A 83 2.08 19.97 13.56
N SER A 84 2.86 19.14 12.86
CA SER A 84 4.09 19.58 12.23
C SER A 84 3.81 20.51 11.03
N LYS A 85 4.81 21.30 10.62
CA LYS A 85 4.70 22.13 9.40
C LYS A 85 4.41 21.28 8.16
N GLN A 86 4.95 20.07 8.09
CA GLN A 86 4.70 19.12 6.99
C GLN A 86 3.26 18.62 7.00
N CYS A 87 2.73 18.27 8.18
CA CYS A 87 1.31 17.92 8.28
C CYS A 87 0.40 19.06 7.80
N CYS A 88 0.65 20.30 8.20
CA CYS A 88 -0.15 21.43 7.71
C CYS A 88 0.03 21.71 6.21
N ALA A 89 1.18 21.37 5.61
CA ALA A 89 1.35 21.44 4.16
C ALA A 89 0.49 20.40 3.43
N VAL A 90 0.38 19.18 3.98
CA VAL A 90 -0.51 18.13 3.48
C VAL A 90 -1.98 18.55 3.59
N VAL A 91 -2.41 19.04 4.77
CA VAL A 91 -3.79 19.50 5.00
C VAL A 91 -4.18 20.65 4.06
N ARG A 92 -3.25 21.55 3.73
CA ARG A 92 -3.48 22.63 2.75
C ARG A 92 -3.76 22.13 1.32
N LYS A 93 -3.18 21.00 0.94
CA LYS A 93 -3.39 20.38 -0.38
C LYS A 93 -4.64 19.49 -0.41
N ALA A 94 -5.12 19.08 0.75
CA ALA A 94 -6.25 18.18 0.89
C ALA A 94 -7.59 18.87 0.55
N LYS A 95 -8.48 18.12 -0.10
CA LYS A 95 -9.88 18.51 -0.24
C LYS A 95 -10.63 18.21 1.05
N LEU A 96 -10.68 19.21 1.92
CA LEU A 96 -11.38 19.16 3.21
C LEU A 96 -12.85 18.66 3.11
N PRO A 97 -13.69 19.10 2.15
CA PRO A 97 -15.05 18.58 2.03
C PRO A 97 -15.11 17.07 1.73
N CYS A 98 -14.18 16.56 0.91
CA CYS A 98 -14.10 15.14 0.61
C CYS A 98 -13.74 14.33 1.88
N LEU A 99 -12.79 14.83 2.68
CA LEU A 99 -12.38 14.17 3.93
C LEU A 99 -13.54 14.04 4.94
N CYS A 100 -14.51 14.94 4.88
CA CYS A 100 -15.66 14.92 5.79
C CYS A 100 -16.63 13.76 5.49
N GLY A 101 -16.67 13.28 4.23
CA GLY A 101 -17.37 12.04 3.88
C GLY A 101 -16.76 10.80 4.56
N TYR A 102 -15.49 10.85 4.94
CA TYR A 102 -14.81 9.75 5.63
C TYR A 102 -14.97 9.79 7.15
N LYS A 103 -15.71 10.76 7.73
CA LYS A 103 -15.92 10.93 9.17
C LYS A 103 -16.27 9.62 9.90
N ASN A 104 -17.08 8.77 9.29
CA ASN A 104 -17.53 7.50 9.86
C ASN A 104 -16.49 6.37 9.75
N VAL A 105 -15.55 6.49 8.81
CA VAL A 105 -14.48 5.51 8.57
C VAL A 105 -13.21 5.86 9.36
N LEU A 106 -12.99 7.13 9.69
CA LEU A 106 -11.84 7.59 10.48
C LEU A 106 -11.61 6.79 11.78
N PRO A 107 -12.64 6.44 12.58
CA PRO A 107 -12.44 5.65 13.79
C PRO A 107 -11.87 4.25 13.52
N ALA A 108 -12.25 3.63 12.40
CA ALA A 108 -11.72 2.31 12.00
C ALA A 108 -10.22 2.38 11.65
N LEU A 109 -9.73 3.57 11.26
CA LEU A 109 -8.32 3.85 11.01
C LEU A 109 -7.58 4.32 12.28
N GLY A 110 -8.22 4.31 13.44
CA GLY A 110 -7.64 4.80 14.70
C GLY A 110 -7.54 6.33 14.78
N ILE A 111 -8.24 7.05 13.91
CA ILE A 111 -8.27 8.52 13.87
C ILE A 111 -9.53 9.01 14.59
N GLN A 112 -9.38 9.96 15.52
CA GLN A 112 -10.53 10.55 16.19
C GLN A 112 -11.18 11.63 15.31
N PRO A 113 -12.46 11.51 14.93
CA PRO A 113 -13.12 12.46 14.03
C PRO A 113 -13.08 13.91 14.54
N LYS A 114 -13.24 14.10 15.86
CA LYS A 114 -13.17 15.42 16.49
C LYS A 114 -11.80 16.08 16.32
N LEU A 115 -10.71 15.31 16.45
CA LEU A 115 -9.35 15.83 16.28
C LEU A 115 -9.01 16.07 14.81
N ALA A 116 -9.43 15.15 13.93
CA ALA A 116 -9.23 15.28 12.49
C ALA A 116 -9.92 16.52 11.92
N LEU A 117 -11.16 16.80 12.32
CA LEU A 117 -11.93 17.96 11.86
C LEU A 117 -11.49 19.29 12.52
N ALA A 118 -10.79 19.23 13.65
CA ALA A 118 -10.16 20.39 14.28
C ALA A 118 -8.76 20.71 13.70
N LEU A 119 -8.12 19.76 13.01
CA LEU A 119 -6.79 19.91 12.42
C LEU A 119 -6.67 21.09 11.45
N PRO A 120 -7.65 21.36 10.54
CA PRO A 120 -7.57 22.50 9.62
C PRO A 120 -7.44 23.82 10.36
N LYS A 121 -8.24 24.03 11.42
CA LYS A 121 -8.15 25.23 12.28
C LYS A 121 -6.78 25.36 12.94
N LYS A 122 -6.21 24.26 13.44
CA LYS A 122 -4.85 24.26 14.01
C LYS A 122 -3.75 24.59 13.00
N CYS A 123 -4.01 24.35 11.72
CA CYS A 123 -3.12 24.71 10.61
C CYS A 123 -3.41 26.09 9.99
N GLY A 124 -4.32 26.88 10.60
CA GLY A 124 -4.68 28.21 10.11
C GLY A 124 -5.66 28.22 8.93
N LEU A 125 -6.38 27.12 8.71
CA LEU A 125 -7.39 26.98 7.66
C LEU A 125 -8.80 27.02 8.25
N ALA A 126 -9.76 27.50 7.46
CA ALA A 126 -11.17 27.38 7.78
C ALA A 126 -11.62 25.92 7.61
N THR A 127 -12.34 25.38 8.59
CA THR A 127 -13.07 24.12 8.43
C THR A 127 -14.29 24.37 7.54
N PRO A 128 -14.55 23.56 6.50
CA PRO A 128 -15.75 23.73 5.67
C PRO A 128 -17.03 23.56 6.49
N PRO A 129 -18.12 24.27 6.16
CA PRO A 129 -19.41 24.10 6.83
C PRO A 129 -20.03 22.72 6.57
N GLU A 130 -19.71 22.09 5.44
CA GLU A 130 -20.08 20.71 5.09
C GLU A 130 -19.55 19.67 6.12
N CYS A 131 -18.62 20.09 6.97
CA CYS A 131 -17.94 19.27 7.97
C CYS A 131 -18.43 19.54 9.40
N ASN A 132 -19.64 20.10 9.53
CA ASN A 132 -20.26 20.35 10.82
C ASN A 132 -20.72 19.04 11.48
N PHE A 133 -20.79 19.07 12.82
CA PHE A 133 -21.14 17.93 13.66
C PHE A 133 -22.64 17.86 13.92
#